data_AF-A0A1Z9AAZ9-F1
#
_entry.id   AF-A0A1Z9AAZ9-F1
#
_cell.length_a   1.000
_cell.length_b   1.000
_cell.length_c   1.000
_cell.angle_alpha   90.00
_cell.angle_beta   90.00
_cell.angle_gamma   90.00
#
_symmetry.space_group_name_H-M   'P 1'
#
loop_
_entity.id
_entity.type
_entity.pdbx_description
1 polymer ?
#
loop_
_entity_poly.entity_id
_entity_poly.type
_entity_poly.pdbx_seq_one_letter_code
_entity_poly.pdbx_strand_id
1 'polypeptide(L)'
;MAPEFNLLAITLMLVLLLLWKLDFIATILTLKNLRPELPEEFQGVWDDEKYAKAQHYERAQASFGITSSIYSLTILLVFWTIGGFGWLDTLVRAWGFGNVVTGLCYIGLMYLGSWLISLPFDIYHTFALEERFGFNKTTRATYIGDQIKSHLMMALIGLPIMALILWIFYSVDNAWIFAWLSFTVISLALTYLAPSLILPLFNKFSPLEDEELNKSIQSMAKKCDFPLTEISVMDGSKRSSKSNAFFTGFGKRKKIALYDTLIESQSTDELVAVLAHEIGHFKKKHIVQRL
;
A
#
# COMPACT_ATOMS: atom_id res chain seq x y z
N MET A 1 -30.30 6.23 -17.38
CA MET A 1 -30.81 4.85 -17.24
C MET A 1 -31.02 4.58 -15.76
N ALA A 2 -32.20 4.13 -15.36
CA ALA A 2 -32.43 3.69 -13.98
C ALA A 2 -31.54 2.46 -13.69
N PRO A 3 -31.02 2.27 -12.46
CA PRO A 3 -30.23 1.10 -12.15
C PRO A 3 -31.13 -0.15 -12.23
N GLU A 4 -30.75 -1.12 -13.05
CA GLU A 4 -31.37 -2.45 -13.00
C GLU A 4 -30.81 -3.19 -11.78
N PHE A 5 -31.54 -3.15 -10.67
CA PHE A 5 -31.26 -3.96 -9.49
C PHE A 5 -31.66 -5.42 -9.77
N ASN A 6 -30.86 -6.11 -10.57
CA ASN A 6 -30.96 -7.54 -10.74
C ASN A 6 -30.43 -8.28 -9.49
N LEU A 7 -30.68 -9.59 -9.42
CA LEU A 7 -30.25 -10.42 -8.29
C LEU A 7 -28.74 -10.29 -8.01
N LEU A 8 -27.93 -10.17 -9.06
CA LEU A 8 -26.48 -10.01 -8.95
C LEU A 8 -26.10 -8.68 -8.31
N ALA A 9 -26.73 -7.57 -8.71
CA ALA A 9 -26.50 -6.25 -8.12
C ALA A 9 -26.88 -6.23 -6.62
N ILE A 10 -28.03 -6.82 -6.27
CA ILE A 10 -28.47 -6.94 -4.87
C ILE A 10 -27.48 -7.79 -4.08
N THR A 11 -27.04 -8.92 -4.63
CA THR A 11 -26.06 -9.82 -3.99
C THR A 11 -24.74 -9.09 -3.73
N LEU A 12 -24.20 -8.39 -4.74
CA LEU A 12 -22.97 -7.61 -4.61
C LEU A 12 -23.11 -6.51 -3.54
N MET A 13 -24.25 -5.82 -3.49
CA MET A 13 -24.51 -4.79 -2.48
C MET A 13 -24.57 -5.39 -1.07
N LEU A 14 -25.23 -6.54 -0.90
CA LEU A 14 -25.29 -7.25 0.38
C LEU A 14 -23.91 -7.73 0.84
N VAL A 15 -23.11 -8.30 -0.07
CA VAL A 15 -21.74 -8.74 0.23
C VAL A 15 -20.88 -7.53 0.62
N LEU A 16 -20.95 -6.43 -0.13
CA LEU A 16 -20.23 -5.19 0.19
C LEU A 16 -20.58 -4.68 1.59
N LEU A 17 -21.87 -4.60 1.91
CA LEU A 17 -22.35 -4.16 3.23
C LEU A 17 -21.92 -5.11 4.34
N LEU A 18 -21.93 -6.42 4.09
CA LEU A 18 -21.49 -7.43 5.05
C LEU A 18 -19.99 -7.31 5.33
N LEU A 19 -19.16 -7.17 4.30
CA LEU A 19 -17.72 -6.99 4.44
C LEU A 19 -17.39 -5.69 5.20
N TRP A 20 -18.04 -4.58 4.83
CA TRP A 20 -17.88 -3.32 5.55
C TRP A 20 -18.31 -3.44 7.01
N LYS A 21 -19.43 -4.11 7.29
CA LYS A 21 -19.93 -4.33 8.64
C LYS A 21 -18.96 -5.17 9.48
N LEU A 22 -18.33 -6.19 8.89
CA LEU A 22 -17.32 -7.00 9.58
C LEU A 22 -16.12 -6.17 10.01
N ASP A 23 -15.58 -5.35 9.09
CA ASP A 23 -14.45 -4.46 9.38
C ASP A 23 -14.79 -3.39 10.43
N PHE A 24 -15.99 -2.80 10.32
CA PHE A 24 -16.51 -1.86 11.29
C PHE A 24 -16.63 -2.50 12.69
N ILE A 25 -17.20 -3.70 12.79
CA ILE A 25 -17.32 -4.41 14.07
C ILE A 25 -15.93 -4.73 14.64
N ALA A 26 -15.01 -5.22 13.81
CA ALA A 26 -13.64 -5.52 14.24
C ALA A 26 -12.96 -4.25 14.82
N THR A 27 -13.08 -3.11 14.14
CA THR A 27 -12.54 -1.83 14.60
C THR A 27 -13.16 -1.40 15.93
N ILE A 28 -14.48 -1.55 16.09
CA ILE A 28 -15.17 -1.22 17.36
C ILE A 28 -14.72 -2.15 18.49
N LEU A 29 -14.51 -3.45 18.22
CA LEU A 29 -14.00 -4.40 19.21
C LEU A 29 -12.58 -4.05 19.63
N THR A 30 -11.71 -3.68 18.70
CA THR A 30 -10.37 -3.16 18.99
C THR A 30 -10.44 -1.92 19.89
N LEU A 31 -11.27 -0.94 19.53
CA LEU A 31 -11.48 0.28 20.32
C LEU A 31 -11.98 0.00 21.74
N LYS A 32 -12.89 -0.98 21.90
CA LYS A 32 -13.41 -1.38 23.21
C LYS A 32 -12.36 -2.11 24.06
N ASN A 33 -11.43 -2.81 23.43
CA ASN A 33 -10.41 -3.59 24.12
C ASN A 33 -9.09 -2.82 24.35
N LEU A 34 -8.99 -1.58 23.88
CA LEU A 34 -7.88 -0.66 24.15
C LEU A 34 -7.89 -0.24 25.63
N ARG A 35 -7.15 -0.99 26.46
CA ARG A 35 -7.05 -0.75 27.90
C ARG A 35 -6.19 0.48 28.20
N PRO A 36 -6.64 1.40 29.07
CA PRO A 36 -5.86 2.59 29.41
C PRO A 36 -4.60 2.25 30.22
N GLU A 37 -4.65 1.18 31.00
CA GLU A 37 -3.55 0.73 31.85
C GLU A 37 -2.62 -0.21 31.08
N LEU A 38 -1.32 -0.07 31.35
CA LEU A 38 -0.29 -0.96 30.82
C LEU A 38 -0.43 -2.35 31.48
N PRO A 39 -0.50 -3.44 30.70
CA PRO A 39 -0.55 -4.79 31.28
C PRO A 39 0.69 -5.06 32.14
N GLU A 40 0.52 -5.86 33.20
CA GLU A 40 1.58 -6.15 34.18
C GLU A 40 2.84 -6.72 33.52
N GLU A 41 2.68 -7.52 32.45
CA GLU A 41 3.78 -8.15 31.72
C GLU A 41 4.68 -7.15 30.99
N PHE A 42 4.22 -5.91 30.78
CA PHE A 42 4.98 -4.85 30.10
C PHE A 42 5.51 -3.77 31.05
N GLN A 43 5.23 -3.87 32.35
CA GLN A 43 5.76 -2.94 33.34
C GLN A 43 7.29 -3.00 33.37
N GLY A 44 7.94 -1.83 33.32
CA GLY A 44 9.39 -1.71 33.27
C GLY A 44 10.00 -1.95 31.88
N VAL A 45 9.22 -2.36 30.88
CA VAL A 45 9.63 -2.44 29.47
C VAL A 45 9.10 -1.25 28.68
N TRP A 46 7.86 -0.85 28.96
CA TRP A 46 7.20 0.30 28.33
C TRP A 46 7.04 1.45 29.30
N ASP A 47 7.17 2.66 28.76
CA ASP A 47 6.85 3.90 29.44
C ASP A 47 5.36 4.19 29.34
N ASP A 48 4.73 4.56 30.46
CA ASP A 48 3.29 4.79 30.57
C ASP A 48 2.84 5.95 29.68
N GLU A 49 3.65 7.01 29.54
CA GLU A 49 3.32 8.16 28.69
C GLU A 49 3.34 7.76 27.21
N LYS A 50 4.36 7.02 26.77
CA LYS A 50 4.41 6.46 25.41
C LYS A 50 3.27 5.51 25.12
N TYR A 51 2.90 4.65 26.08
CA TYR A 51 1.76 3.75 25.94
C TYR A 51 0.47 4.55 25.76
N ALA A 52 0.19 5.53 26.62
CA ALA A 52 -0.98 6.40 26.48
C ALA A 52 -1.01 7.12 25.13
N LYS A 53 0.13 7.65 24.66
CA LYS A 53 0.25 8.28 23.34
C LYS A 53 -0.06 7.31 22.20
N ALA A 54 0.42 6.07 22.27
CA ALA A 54 0.09 5.02 21.30
C ALA A 54 -1.42 4.72 21.28
N GLN A 55 -2.05 4.60 22.46
CA GLN A 55 -3.50 4.41 22.54
C GLN A 55 -4.28 5.59 21.94
N HIS A 56 -3.82 6.82 22.13
CA HIS A 56 -4.43 8.00 21.51
C HIS A 56 -4.28 8.00 19.98
N TYR A 57 -3.13 7.57 19.47
CA TYR A 57 -2.89 7.42 18.04
C TYR A 57 -3.81 6.37 17.42
N GLU A 58 -3.91 5.19 18.03
CA GLU A 58 -4.79 4.12 17.58
C GLU A 58 -6.26 4.55 17.56
N ARG A 59 -6.73 5.26 18.60
CA ARG A 59 -8.09 5.81 18.62
C ARG A 59 -8.34 6.83 17.52
N ALA A 60 -7.37 7.71 17.25
CA ALA A 60 -7.47 8.71 16.20
C ALA A 60 -7.52 8.05 14.81
N GLN A 61 -6.64 7.08 14.56
CA GLN A 61 -6.60 6.30 13.32
C GLN A 61 -7.90 5.52 13.09
N ALA A 62 -8.41 4.83 14.11
CA ALA A 62 -9.67 4.10 14.01
C ALA A 62 -10.87 5.02 13.75
N SER A 63 -10.95 6.16 14.44
CA SER A 63 -12.04 7.13 14.24
C SER A 63 -12.00 7.73 12.83
N PHE A 64 -10.81 8.06 12.34
CA PHE A 64 -10.59 8.51 10.97
C PHE A 64 -10.97 7.44 9.94
N GLY A 65 -10.52 6.19 10.15
CA GLY A 65 -10.82 5.05 9.28
C GLY A 65 -12.33 4.78 9.18
N ILE A 66 -13.03 4.77 10.32
CA ILE A 66 -14.49 4.64 10.35
C ILE A 66 -15.15 5.76 9.53
N THR A 67 -14.77 7.02 9.77
CA THR A 67 -15.36 8.17 9.08
C THR A 67 -15.14 8.12 7.57
N SER A 68 -13.90 7.85 7.15
CA SER A 68 -13.51 7.71 5.74
C SER A 68 -14.24 6.54 5.07
N SER A 69 -14.38 5.41 5.76
CA SER A 69 -15.08 4.24 5.22
C SER A 69 -16.58 4.49 5.02
N ILE A 70 -17.26 5.14 5.97
CA ILE A 70 -18.67 5.51 5.87
C ILE A 70 -18.88 6.45 4.69
N TYR A 71 -18.03 7.47 4.58
CA TYR A 71 -18.09 8.43 3.48
C TYR A 71 -17.91 7.75 2.13
N SER A 72 -16.87 6.93 1.98
CA SER A 72 -16.54 6.22 0.74
C SER A 72 -17.65 5.25 0.34
N LEU A 73 -18.18 4.47 1.29
CA LEU A 73 -19.30 3.57 1.06
C LEU A 73 -20.56 4.33 0.66
N THR A 74 -20.87 5.44 1.34
CA THR A 74 -22.04 6.28 1.03
C THR A 74 -21.96 6.80 -0.40
N ILE A 75 -20.81 7.34 -0.82
CA ILE A 75 -20.64 7.84 -2.18
C ILE A 75 -20.74 6.73 -3.21
N LEU A 76 -20.12 5.57 -2.95
CA LEU A 76 -20.23 4.42 -3.84
C LEU A 76 -21.69 3.99 -4.01
N LEU A 77 -22.45 3.87 -2.92
CA LEU A 77 -23.86 3.49 -2.96
C LEU A 77 -24.73 4.55 -3.64
N VAL A 78 -24.51 5.84 -3.38
CA VAL A 78 -25.21 6.93 -4.07
C VAL A 78 -24.89 6.89 -5.57
N PHE A 79 -23.61 6.84 -5.94
CA PHE A 79 -23.18 6.77 -7.34
C PHE A 79 -23.78 5.55 -8.06
N TRP A 80 -23.84 4.40 -7.40
CA TRP A 80 -24.49 3.21 -7.95
C TRP A 80 -26.00 3.41 -8.11
N THR A 81 -26.70 3.81 -7.04
CA THR A 81 -28.17 3.92 -7.00
C THR A 81 -28.73 4.99 -7.92
N ILE A 82 -27.96 6.02 -8.29
CA ILE A 82 -28.37 7.01 -9.31
C ILE A 82 -28.01 6.58 -10.74
N GLY A 83 -27.39 5.42 -10.93
CA GLY A 83 -26.97 4.91 -12.24
C GLY A 83 -25.67 5.54 -12.76
N GLY A 84 -24.81 6.04 -11.87
CA GLY A 84 -23.56 6.73 -12.20
C GLY A 84 -22.61 5.92 -13.09
N PHE A 85 -22.49 4.61 -12.87
CA PHE A 85 -21.70 3.72 -13.73
C PHE A 85 -22.23 3.70 -15.18
N GLY A 86 -23.55 3.56 -15.35
CA GLY A 86 -24.18 3.55 -16.68
C GLY A 86 -24.15 4.92 -17.36
N TRP A 87 -24.28 6.00 -16.59
CA TRP A 87 -24.10 7.37 -17.08
C TRP A 87 -22.69 7.57 -17.62
N LEU A 88 -21.66 7.17 -16.86
CA LEU A 88 -20.27 7.32 -17.27
C LEU A 88 -19.94 6.46 -18.50
N ASP A 89 -20.42 5.21 -18.56
CA ASP A 89 -20.25 4.35 -19.72
C ASP A 89 -20.87 4.99 -20.98
N THR A 90 -22.11 5.50 -20.87
CA THR A 90 -22.78 6.18 -21.99
C THR A 90 -22.01 7.43 -22.42
N LEU A 91 -21.51 8.22 -21.47
CA LEU A 91 -20.74 9.42 -21.75
C LEU A 91 -19.45 9.11 -22.52
N VAL A 92 -18.70 8.11 -22.08
CA VAL A 92 -17.42 7.74 -22.71
C VAL A 92 -17.63 7.09 -24.07
N ARG A 93 -18.70 6.29 -24.25
CA ARG A 93 -19.08 5.73 -25.56
C ARG A 93 -19.47 6.82 -26.55
N ALA A 94 -20.08 7.91 -26.10
CA ALA A 94 -20.46 9.03 -26.97
C ALA A 94 -19.26 9.73 -27.64
N TRP A 95 -18.04 9.52 -27.14
CA TRP A 95 -16.82 10.02 -27.77
C TRP A 95 -16.42 9.29 -29.05
N GLY A 96 -17.04 8.14 -29.35
CA GLY A 96 -16.85 7.44 -30.63
C GLY A 96 -15.48 6.77 -30.80
N PHE A 97 -14.76 6.52 -29.71
CA PHE A 97 -13.51 5.76 -29.74
C PHE A 97 -13.74 4.26 -29.95
N GLY A 98 -12.68 3.54 -30.31
CA GLY A 98 -12.69 2.08 -30.35
C GLY A 98 -12.80 1.45 -28.96
N ASN A 99 -13.30 0.22 -28.89
CA ASN A 99 -13.63 -0.50 -27.65
C ASN A 99 -12.55 -0.44 -26.55
N VAL A 100 -11.27 -0.63 -26.89
CA VAL A 100 -10.16 -0.58 -25.92
C VAL A 100 -9.99 0.82 -25.35
N VAL A 101 -9.98 1.85 -26.19
CA VAL A 101 -9.79 3.25 -25.76
C VAL A 101 -10.99 3.71 -24.92
N THR A 102 -12.22 3.34 -25.31
CA THR A 102 -13.42 3.57 -24.51
C THR A 102 -13.30 2.95 -23.12
N GLY A 103 -12.85 1.69 -23.02
CA GLY A 103 -12.62 1.03 -21.74
C GLY A 103 -11.55 1.71 -20.88
N LEU A 104 -10.43 2.13 -21.48
CA LEU A 104 -9.38 2.88 -20.79
C LEU A 104 -9.88 4.23 -20.26
N CYS A 105 -10.65 4.96 -21.06
CA CYS A 105 -11.26 6.23 -20.65
C CYS A 105 -12.24 6.01 -19.50
N TYR A 106 -13.10 4.99 -19.57
CA TYR A 106 -14.03 4.65 -18.50
C TYR A 106 -13.32 4.34 -17.18
N ILE A 107 -12.33 3.44 -17.22
CA ILE A 107 -11.56 3.06 -16.03
C ILE A 107 -10.74 4.25 -15.50
N GLY A 108 -10.13 5.04 -16.39
CA GLY A 108 -9.37 6.22 -16.02
C GLY A 108 -10.23 7.29 -15.33
N LEU A 109 -11.42 7.56 -15.84
CA LEU A 109 -12.36 8.50 -15.20
C LEU A 109 -12.91 7.97 -13.88
N MET A 110 -13.22 6.67 -13.78
CA MET A 110 -13.59 6.04 -12.52
C MET A 110 -12.49 6.17 -11.46
N TYR A 111 -11.24 5.92 -11.86
CA TYR A 111 -10.08 6.09 -11.00
C TYR A 111 -9.92 7.56 -10.55
N LEU A 112 -9.95 8.51 -11.48
CA LEU A 112 -9.82 9.94 -11.16
C LEU A 112 -10.94 10.42 -10.23
N GLY A 113 -12.17 9.98 -10.46
CA GLY A 113 -13.30 10.26 -9.57
C GLY A 113 -13.04 9.72 -8.16
N SER A 114 -12.64 8.45 -8.06
CA SER A 114 -12.30 7.83 -6.77
C SER A 114 -11.16 8.54 -6.05
N TRP A 115 -10.11 8.93 -6.77
CA TRP A 115 -8.98 9.68 -6.21
C TRP A 115 -9.40 11.07 -5.71
N LEU A 116 -10.23 11.80 -6.47
CA LEU A 116 -10.73 13.11 -6.05
C LEU A 116 -11.58 13.01 -4.77
N ILE A 117 -12.36 11.93 -4.63
CA ILE A 117 -13.17 11.65 -3.45
C ILE A 117 -12.28 11.33 -2.23
N SER A 118 -11.16 10.61 -2.42
CA SER A 118 -10.24 10.26 -1.32
C SER A 118 -9.30 11.40 -0.93
N LEU A 119 -8.99 12.31 -1.86
CA LEU A 119 -7.97 13.35 -1.70
C LEU A 119 -8.11 14.19 -0.40
N PRO A 120 -9.31 14.65 0.01
CA PRO A 120 -9.45 15.39 1.27
C PRO A 120 -9.03 14.57 2.50
N PHE A 121 -9.32 13.27 2.49
CA PHE A 121 -8.95 12.35 3.56
C PHE A 121 -7.44 12.07 3.55
N ASP A 122 -6.83 11.90 2.38
CA ASP A 122 -5.39 11.69 2.25
C ASP A 122 -4.59 12.91 2.74
N ILE A 123 -5.07 14.12 2.42
CA ILE A 123 -4.49 15.38 2.90
C ILE A 123 -4.66 15.52 4.42
N TYR A 124 -5.86 15.26 4.95
CA TYR A 124 -6.11 15.32 6.39
C TYR A 124 -5.26 14.31 7.16
N HIS A 125 -5.18 13.08 6.65
CA HIS A 125 -4.37 12.02 7.24
C HIS A 125 -2.91 12.45 7.34
N THR A 126 -2.34 12.94 6.23
CA THR A 126 -0.91 13.33 6.18
C THR A 126 -0.62 14.58 7.02
N PHE A 127 -1.38 15.67 6.81
CA PHE A 127 -1.02 17.00 7.31
C PHE A 127 -1.73 17.40 8.61
N ALA A 128 -2.72 16.62 9.07
CA ALA A 128 -3.38 16.86 10.35
C ALA A 128 -3.19 15.68 11.31
N LEU A 129 -3.55 14.46 10.89
CA LEU A 129 -3.48 13.30 11.77
C LEU A 129 -2.02 12.90 12.06
N GLU A 130 -1.25 12.54 11.04
CA GLU A 130 0.16 12.13 11.23
C GLU A 130 1.02 13.27 11.77
N GLU A 131 0.75 14.52 11.37
CA GLU A 131 1.40 15.72 11.91
C GLU A 131 1.15 15.88 13.42
N ARG A 132 -0.09 15.70 13.89
CA ARG A 132 -0.46 15.80 15.31
C ARG A 132 0.34 14.83 16.19
N PHE A 133 0.72 13.68 15.67
CA PHE A 133 1.51 12.68 16.41
C PHE A 133 3.02 12.79 16.17
N GLY A 134 3.46 13.72 15.30
CA GLY A 134 4.86 13.96 14.96
C GLY A 134 5.44 12.96 13.97
N PHE A 135 4.60 12.20 13.29
CA PHE A 135 5.00 11.20 12.30
C PHE A 135 5.20 11.79 10.91
N ASN A 136 4.47 12.85 10.55
CA ASN A 136 4.64 13.48 9.25
C ASN A 136 5.96 14.28 9.19
N LYS A 137 6.73 14.07 8.12
CA LYS A 137 7.90 14.89 7.75
C LYS A 137 7.79 15.43 6.32
N THR A 138 6.71 15.10 5.63
CA THR A 138 6.48 15.44 4.24
C THR A 138 6.08 16.91 4.11
N THR A 139 6.75 17.65 3.21
CA THR A 139 6.34 19.01 2.82
C THR A 139 5.25 18.96 1.75
N ARG A 140 4.46 20.04 1.61
CA ARG A 140 3.44 20.14 0.55
C ARG A 140 4.00 19.91 -0.86
N ALA A 141 5.21 20.42 -1.12
CA ALA A 141 5.89 20.21 -2.40
C ALA A 141 6.28 18.74 -2.62
N THR A 142 6.77 18.05 -1.59
CA THR A 142 7.08 16.62 -1.65
C THR A 142 5.81 15.80 -1.86
N TYR A 143 4.73 16.11 -1.12
CA TYR A 143 3.44 15.44 -1.27
C TYR A 143 2.88 15.55 -2.68
N ILE A 144 2.80 16.76 -3.23
CA ILE A 144 2.29 16.97 -4.60
C ILE A 144 3.20 16.29 -5.62
N GLY A 145 4.52 16.41 -5.46
CA GLY A 145 5.49 15.76 -6.34
C GLY A 145 5.35 14.23 -6.33
N ASP A 146 5.15 13.63 -5.17
CA ASP A 146 4.94 12.19 -5.04
C ASP A 146 3.58 11.76 -5.61
N GLN A 147 2.52 12.54 -5.40
CA GLN A 147 1.23 12.30 -6.02
C GLN A 147 1.36 12.27 -7.55
N ILE A 148 1.96 13.31 -8.15
CA ILE A 148 2.15 13.37 -9.61
C ILE A 148 2.98 12.18 -10.12
N LYS A 149 4.11 11.87 -9.47
CA LYS A 149 4.95 10.72 -9.84
C LYS A 149 4.20 9.39 -9.73
N SER A 150 3.41 9.21 -8.67
CA SER A 150 2.62 8.00 -8.42
C SER A 150 1.57 7.82 -9.52
N HIS A 151 0.81 8.87 -9.84
CA HIS A 151 -0.19 8.84 -10.92
C HIS A 151 0.44 8.60 -12.28
N LEU A 152 1.58 9.23 -12.57
CA LEU A 152 2.31 9.01 -13.81
C LEU A 152 2.79 7.57 -13.93
N MET A 153 3.37 7.01 -12.86
CA MET A 153 3.83 5.63 -12.83
C MET A 153 2.67 4.64 -12.98
N MET A 154 1.57 4.91 -12.28
CA MET A 154 0.35 4.11 -12.38
C MET A 154 -0.22 4.15 -13.80
N ALA A 155 -0.22 5.32 -14.45
CA ALA A 155 -0.65 5.44 -15.84
C ALA A 155 0.30 4.71 -16.79
N LEU A 156 1.61 4.90 -16.63
CA LEU A 156 2.65 4.32 -17.49
C LEU A 156 2.66 2.79 -17.47
N ILE A 157 2.42 2.19 -16.31
CA ILE A 157 2.40 0.73 -16.14
C ILE A 157 0.99 0.18 -16.29
N GLY A 158 0.01 0.81 -15.63
CA GLY A 158 -1.37 0.33 -15.54
C GLY A 158 -2.14 0.46 -16.84
N LEU A 159 -2.01 1.57 -17.60
CA LEU A 159 -2.74 1.72 -18.86
C LEU A 159 -2.33 0.69 -19.92
N PRO A 160 -1.04 0.38 -20.16
CA PRO A 160 -0.67 -0.69 -21.08
C PRO A 160 -1.18 -2.07 -20.66
N ILE A 161 -1.11 -2.39 -19.37
CA ILE A 161 -1.63 -3.66 -18.84
C ILE A 161 -3.14 -3.74 -19.07
N MET A 162 -3.86 -2.67 -18.75
CA MET A 162 -5.31 -2.62 -18.94
C MET A 162 -5.68 -2.67 -20.42
N ALA A 163 -4.94 -1.97 -21.28
CA ALA A 163 -5.13 -2.00 -22.72
C ALA A 163 -4.96 -3.41 -23.29
N LEU A 164 -3.92 -4.13 -22.84
CA LEU A 164 -3.69 -5.52 -23.21
C LEU A 164 -4.83 -6.41 -22.76
N ILE A 165 -5.27 -6.29 -21.50
CA ILE A 165 -6.38 -7.10 -20.96
C ILE A 165 -7.66 -6.84 -21.76
N LEU A 166 -8.04 -5.57 -21.95
CA LEU A 166 -9.21 -5.20 -22.73
C LEU A 166 -9.11 -5.74 -24.16
N TRP A 167 -7.95 -5.59 -24.81
CA TRP A 167 -7.73 -6.12 -26.14
C TRP A 167 -7.89 -7.64 -26.22
N ILE A 168 -7.38 -8.40 -25.24
CA ILE A 168 -7.57 -9.86 -25.15
C ILE A 168 -9.07 -10.19 -25.08
N PHE A 169 -9.82 -9.51 -24.21
CA PHE A 169 -11.27 -9.72 -24.07
C PHE A 169 -12.08 -9.38 -25.32
N TYR A 170 -11.58 -8.47 -26.17
CA TYR A 170 -12.24 -8.14 -27.44
C TYR A 170 -11.79 -9.00 -28.63
N SER A 171 -10.65 -9.68 -28.56
CA SER A 171 -9.99 -10.25 -29.75
C SER A 171 -9.77 -11.76 -29.69
N VAL A 172 -9.92 -12.40 -28.53
CA VAL A 172 -9.48 -13.79 -28.31
C VAL A 172 -10.58 -14.64 -27.68
N ASP A 173 -10.86 -15.80 -28.25
CA ASP A 173 -11.73 -16.81 -27.62
C ASP A 173 -11.08 -17.38 -26.36
N ASN A 174 -11.86 -17.69 -25.33
CA ASN A 174 -11.35 -18.04 -24.00
C ASN A 174 -10.41 -16.96 -23.42
N ALA A 175 -10.68 -15.69 -23.74
CA ALA A 175 -9.94 -14.50 -23.28
C ALA A 175 -9.55 -14.54 -21.81
N TRP A 176 -10.39 -15.10 -20.94
CA TRP A 176 -10.13 -15.16 -19.50
C TRP A 176 -8.83 -15.90 -19.16
N ILE A 177 -8.47 -16.98 -19.89
CA ILE A 177 -7.22 -17.74 -19.67
C ILE A 177 -6.01 -16.88 -20.03
N PHE A 178 -6.06 -16.24 -21.21
CA PHE A 178 -4.96 -15.43 -21.71
C PHE A 178 -4.80 -14.12 -20.92
N ALA A 179 -5.91 -13.51 -20.50
CA ALA A 179 -5.90 -12.34 -19.64
C ALA A 179 -5.34 -12.68 -18.25
N TRP A 180 -5.77 -13.80 -17.66
CA TRP A 180 -5.24 -14.30 -16.40
C TRP A 180 -3.75 -14.60 -16.51
N LEU A 181 -3.31 -15.34 -17.53
CA LEU A 181 -1.90 -15.68 -17.72
C LEU A 181 -1.04 -14.42 -17.93
N SER A 182 -1.48 -13.49 -18.79
CA SER A 182 -0.77 -12.24 -19.06
C SER A 182 -0.65 -11.39 -17.79
N PHE A 183 -1.74 -11.23 -17.05
CA PHE A 183 -1.75 -10.49 -15.80
C PHE A 183 -0.85 -11.14 -14.75
N THR A 184 -0.89 -12.46 -14.59
CA THR A 184 -0.04 -13.21 -13.65
C THR A 184 1.44 -13.03 -13.98
N VAL A 185 1.83 -13.20 -15.25
CA VAL A 185 3.23 -13.03 -15.66
C VAL A 185 3.72 -11.60 -15.39
N ILE A 186 2.92 -10.59 -15.73
CA ILE A 186 3.28 -9.19 -15.51
C ILE A 186 3.32 -8.87 -14.01
N SER A 187 2.37 -9.36 -13.21
CA SER A 187 2.32 -9.14 -11.77
C SER A 187 3.51 -9.79 -11.04
N LEU A 188 3.90 -11.00 -11.44
CA LEU A 188 5.11 -11.66 -10.95
C LEU A 188 6.37 -10.85 -11.31
N ALA A 189 6.47 -10.39 -12.56
CA ALA A 189 7.58 -9.54 -12.98
C ALA A 189 7.65 -8.25 -12.15
N LEU A 190 6.53 -7.55 -11.97
CA LEU A 190 6.47 -6.32 -11.17
C LEU A 190 6.78 -6.59 -9.70
N THR A 191 6.37 -7.71 -9.11
CA THR A 191 6.71 -8.07 -7.72
C THR A 191 8.22 -8.09 -7.49
N TYR A 192 9.00 -8.56 -8.47
CA TYR A 192 10.46 -8.59 -8.37
C TYR A 192 11.14 -7.30 -8.85
N LEU A 193 10.58 -6.63 -9.88
CA LEU A 193 11.20 -5.47 -10.52
C LEU A 193 10.84 -4.15 -9.85
N ALA A 194 9.63 -4.01 -9.31
CA ALA A 194 9.13 -2.75 -8.74
C ALA A 194 10.03 -2.20 -7.63
N PRO A 195 10.52 -3.00 -6.66
CA PRO A 195 11.42 -2.47 -5.63
C PRO A 195 12.72 -1.89 -6.21
N SER A 196 13.24 -2.46 -7.30
CA SER A 196 14.49 -2.02 -7.93
C SER A 196 14.33 -0.87 -8.93
N LEU A 197 13.16 -0.76 -9.59
CA LEU A 197 12.94 0.21 -10.66
C LEU A 197 12.07 1.39 -10.22
N ILE A 198 11.08 1.15 -9.36
CA ILE A 198 10.08 2.14 -8.97
C ILE A 198 10.51 2.88 -7.71
N LEU A 199 10.94 2.17 -6.65
CA LEU A 199 11.31 2.83 -5.38
C LEU A 199 12.40 3.90 -5.52
N PRO A 200 13.46 3.72 -6.34
CA PRO A 200 14.49 4.75 -6.51
C PRO A 200 13.99 6.05 -7.15
N LEU A 201 12.80 6.07 -7.77
CA LEU A 201 12.20 7.28 -8.33
C LEU A 201 11.56 8.17 -7.26
N PHE A 202 11.25 7.59 -6.10
CA PHE A 202 10.65 8.26 -4.95
C PHE A 202 11.66 8.56 -3.85
N ASN A 203 12.61 7.65 -3.64
CA ASN A 203 13.56 7.69 -2.53
C ASN A 203 15.00 7.64 -3.03
N LYS A 204 15.88 8.32 -2.31
CA LYS A 204 17.32 8.23 -2.50
C LYS A 204 17.82 6.99 -1.77
N PHE A 205 18.63 6.19 -2.47
CA PHE A 205 19.36 5.08 -1.90
C PHE A 205 20.85 5.44 -1.86
N SER A 206 21.48 5.34 -0.69
CA SER A 206 22.92 5.50 -0.50
C SER A 206 23.53 4.22 0.10
N PRO A 207 24.82 3.96 -0.12
CA PRO A 207 25.52 2.88 0.60
C PRO A 207 25.46 3.11 2.12
N LEU A 208 25.49 2.01 2.89
CA LEU A 208 25.63 2.09 4.35
C LEU A 208 27.06 2.53 4.72
N GLU A 209 27.18 3.70 5.35
CA GLU A 209 28.45 4.30 5.76
C GLU A 209 29.00 3.71 7.08
N ASP A 210 28.13 3.28 8.00
CA ASP A 210 28.53 2.69 9.28
C ASP A 210 29.24 1.34 9.06
N GLU A 211 30.56 1.33 9.26
CA GLU A 211 31.39 0.14 9.07
C GLU A 211 31.09 -0.98 10.07
N GLU A 212 30.75 -0.64 11.32
CA GLU A 212 30.51 -1.63 12.37
C GLU A 212 29.20 -2.36 12.09
N LEU A 213 28.13 -1.59 11.83
CA LEU A 213 26.84 -2.14 11.45
C LEU A 213 26.95 -2.96 10.16
N ASN A 214 27.67 -2.48 9.16
CA ASN A 214 27.89 -3.20 7.91
C ASN A 214 28.57 -4.56 8.14
N LYS A 215 29.66 -4.58 8.94
CA LYS A 215 30.37 -5.83 9.31
C LYS A 215 29.45 -6.79 10.06
N SER A 216 28.66 -6.29 11.01
CA SER A 216 27.71 -7.09 11.79
C SER A 216 26.62 -7.72 10.92
N ILE A 217 26.02 -6.95 10.00
CA ILE A 217 25.02 -7.45 9.05
C ILE A 217 25.63 -8.49 8.11
N GLN A 218 26.82 -8.24 7.55
CA GLN A 218 27.48 -9.21 6.67
C GLN A 218 27.82 -10.52 7.40
N SER A 219 28.30 -10.43 8.65
CA SER A 219 28.58 -11.60 9.49
C SER A 219 27.32 -12.42 9.75
N MET A 220 26.21 -11.75 10.10
CA MET A 220 24.91 -12.41 10.30
C MET A 220 24.39 -13.04 9.01
N ALA A 221 24.42 -12.33 7.88
CA ALA A 221 24.00 -12.86 6.59
C ALA A 221 24.80 -14.11 6.20
N LYS A 222 26.12 -14.10 6.45
CA LYS A 222 26.99 -15.26 6.20
C LYS A 222 26.64 -16.45 7.11
N LYS A 223 26.41 -16.22 8.41
CA LYS A 223 25.96 -17.27 9.34
C LYS A 223 24.64 -17.90 8.91
N CYS A 224 23.74 -17.08 8.39
CA CYS A 224 22.43 -17.53 7.92
C CYS A 224 22.45 -18.10 6.50
N ASP A 225 23.59 -18.14 5.80
CA ASP A 225 23.67 -18.50 4.37
C ASP A 225 22.68 -17.68 3.51
N PHE A 226 22.65 -16.37 3.74
CA PHE A 226 21.85 -15.41 3.02
C PHE A 226 22.70 -14.74 1.92
N PRO A 227 22.30 -14.80 0.63
CA PRO A 227 23.10 -14.30 -0.49
C PRO A 227 23.02 -12.77 -0.62
N LEU A 228 23.50 -12.07 0.40
CA LEU A 228 23.57 -10.62 0.47
C LEU A 228 24.63 -10.08 -0.49
N THR A 229 24.24 -9.14 -1.36
CA THR A 229 25.14 -8.47 -2.30
C THR A 229 25.35 -7.00 -1.99
N GLU A 230 24.38 -6.33 -1.37
CA GLU A 230 24.41 -4.88 -1.15
C GLU A 230 23.55 -4.51 0.06
N ILE A 231 24.02 -3.53 0.84
CA ILE A 231 23.26 -2.89 1.92
C ILE A 231 23.15 -1.41 1.56
N SER A 232 21.92 -0.92 1.47
CA SER A 232 21.64 0.48 1.18
C SER A 232 20.74 1.11 2.24
N VAL A 233 20.90 2.41 2.43
CA VAL A 233 20.10 3.26 3.28
C VAL A 233 19.15 4.05 2.40
N MET A 234 17.87 4.05 2.76
CA MET A 234 16.80 4.79 2.08
C MET A 234 16.39 5.99 2.95
N ASP A 235 16.18 7.15 2.32
CA ASP A 235 15.78 8.41 2.97
C ASP A 235 14.30 8.44 3.43
N GLY A 236 13.91 7.50 4.29
CA GLY A 236 12.56 7.38 4.85
C GLY A 236 12.14 8.61 5.66
N SER A 237 13.10 9.23 6.36
CA SER A 237 12.92 10.43 7.17
C SER A 237 12.34 11.61 6.40
N LYS A 238 12.53 11.66 5.07
CA LYS A 238 11.94 12.68 4.19
C LYS A 238 10.42 12.69 4.24
N ARG A 239 9.80 11.55 4.55
CA ARG A 239 8.34 11.39 4.55
C ARG A 239 7.76 11.16 5.92
N SER A 240 8.41 10.31 6.72
CA SER A 240 7.93 9.96 8.04
C SER A 240 9.05 9.64 9.00
N SER A 241 8.83 9.84 10.30
CA SER A 241 9.71 9.35 11.36
C SER A 241 9.55 7.85 11.67
N LYS A 242 8.68 7.13 10.94
CA LYS A 242 8.50 5.68 11.10
C LYS A 242 9.72 4.92 10.58
N SER A 243 10.07 3.84 11.29
CA SER A 243 11.21 2.98 10.98
C SER A 243 10.78 1.75 10.20
N ASN A 244 11.60 1.30 9.25
CA ASN A 244 11.36 0.08 8.49
C ASN A 244 12.66 -0.49 7.90
N ALA A 245 12.65 -1.78 7.57
CA ALA A 245 13.70 -2.48 6.84
C ALA A 245 13.07 -3.52 5.94
N PHE A 246 13.66 -3.76 4.76
CA PHE A 246 13.21 -4.80 3.85
C PHE A 246 14.35 -5.30 2.98
N PHE A 247 14.18 -6.48 2.39
CA PHE A 247 15.09 -6.99 1.38
C PHE A 247 14.43 -6.99 -0.01
N THR A 248 15.26 -6.84 -1.03
CA THR A 248 14.86 -6.86 -2.44
C THR A 248 15.78 -7.77 -3.26
N GLY A 249 15.44 -7.97 -4.52
CA GLY A 249 16.27 -8.68 -5.48
C GLY A 249 15.82 -10.13 -5.75
N PHE A 250 16.29 -10.67 -6.87
CA PHE A 250 15.87 -11.95 -7.42
C PHE A 250 16.98 -13.00 -7.32
N GLY A 251 16.61 -14.24 -7.02
CA GLY A 251 17.54 -15.37 -6.94
C GLY A 251 18.69 -15.16 -5.95
N LYS A 252 19.93 -15.23 -6.45
CA LYS A 252 21.17 -15.17 -5.68
C LYS A 252 21.70 -13.74 -5.44
N ARG A 253 20.97 -12.70 -5.86
CA ARG A 253 21.37 -11.30 -5.63
C ARG A 253 20.33 -10.63 -4.73
N LYS A 254 20.60 -10.59 -3.43
CA LYS A 254 19.71 -9.96 -2.45
C LYS A 254 20.32 -8.67 -1.95
N LYS A 255 19.50 -7.63 -1.89
CA LYS A 255 19.87 -6.34 -1.34
C LYS A 255 19.05 -6.07 -0.08
N ILE A 256 19.66 -5.50 0.94
CA ILE A 256 18.96 -5.00 2.13
C ILE A 256 18.82 -3.49 1.99
N ALA A 257 17.61 -2.99 2.22
CA ALA A 257 17.31 -1.57 2.30
C ALA A 257 16.86 -1.23 3.74
N LEU A 258 17.59 -0.34 4.39
CA LEU A 258 17.32 0.15 5.73
C LEU A 258 16.80 1.59 5.67
N TYR A 259 15.78 1.93 6.46
CA TYR A 259 15.41 3.34 6.61
C TYR A 259 16.46 4.04 7.49
N ASP A 260 16.80 5.26 7.13
CA ASP A 260 17.61 6.16 7.97
C ASP A 260 17.04 6.30 9.40
N THR A 261 15.73 6.45 9.53
CA THR A 261 15.03 6.52 10.83
C THR A 261 15.23 5.27 11.69
N LEU A 262 15.37 4.09 11.08
CA LEU A 262 15.65 2.85 11.80
C LEU A 262 17.09 2.84 12.33
N ILE A 263 18.04 3.29 11.52
CA ILE A 263 19.46 3.36 11.89
C ILE A 263 19.66 4.39 13.01
N GLU A 264 18.98 5.54 12.95
CA GLU A 264 19.08 6.59 13.97
C GLU A 264 18.44 6.22 15.31
N SER A 265 17.45 5.31 15.31
CA SER A 265 16.62 5.01 16.49
C SER A 265 16.94 3.70 17.19
N GLN A 266 17.83 2.87 16.65
CA GLN A 266 18.12 1.53 17.15
C GLN A 266 19.62 1.29 17.23
N SER A 267 20.04 0.48 18.21
CA SER A 267 21.41 0.01 18.30
C SER A 267 21.73 -1.03 17.21
N THR A 268 23.03 -1.26 16.98
CA THR A 268 23.51 -2.29 16.04
C THR A 268 22.93 -3.67 16.32
N ASP A 269 22.86 -4.07 17.59
CA ASP A 269 22.34 -5.39 17.98
C ASP A 269 20.83 -5.52 17.70
N GLU A 270 20.06 -4.46 17.97
CA GLU A 270 18.63 -4.42 17.66
C GLU A 270 18.37 -4.47 16.14
N LEU A 271 19.15 -3.71 15.36
CA LEU A 271 19.10 -3.73 13.89
C LEU A 271 19.39 -5.12 13.32
N VAL A 272 20.42 -5.79 13.84
CA VAL A 272 20.79 -7.15 13.42
C VAL A 272 19.68 -8.14 13.78
N ALA A 273 19.03 -7.98 14.93
CA ALA A 273 17.89 -8.81 15.33
C ALA A 273 16.68 -8.62 14.38
N VAL A 274 16.35 -7.37 14.02
CA VAL A 274 15.31 -7.06 13.01
C VAL A 274 15.64 -7.71 11.67
N LEU A 275 16.88 -7.59 11.20
CA LEU A 275 17.30 -8.21 9.94
C LEU A 275 17.32 -9.73 9.98
N ALA A 276 17.62 -10.32 11.14
CA ALA A 276 17.51 -11.76 11.32
C ALA A 276 16.06 -12.25 11.18
N HIS A 277 15.07 -11.48 11.67
CA HIS A 277 13.65 -11.73 11.45
C HIS A 277 13.30 -11.71 9.96
N GLU A 278 13.74 -10.68 9.24
CA GLU A 278 13.51 -10.52 7.80
C GLU A 278 14.15 -11.66 6.97
N ILE A 279 15.38 -12.07 7.32
CA ILE A 279 16.03 -13.22 6.69
C ILE A 279 15.30 -14.53 7.02
N GLY A 280 14.67 -14.63 8.19
CA GLY A 280 13.76 -15.72 8.54
C GLY A 280 12.62 -15.87 7.54
N HIS A 281 11.97 -14.77 7.16
CA HIS A 281 10.92 -14.78 6.12
C HIS A 281 11.45 -15.27 4.77
N PHE A 282 12.67 -14.88 4.41
CA PHE A 282 13.33 -15.39 3.20
C PHE A 282 13.61 -16.89 3.28
N LYS A 283 14.21 -17.37 4.38
CA LYS A 283 14.58 -18.79 4.56
C LYS A 283 13.35 -19.70 4.57
N LYS A 284 12.24 -19.24 5.14
CA LYS A 284 10.96 -19.96 5.13
C LYS A 284 10.16 -19.79 3.84
N LYS A 285 10.69 -19.06 2.85
CA LYS A 285 10.07 -18.82 1.53
C LYS A 285 8.66 -18.22 1.63
N HIS A 286 8.41 -17.34 2.60
CA HIS A 286 7.08 -16.73 2.79
C HIS A 286 6.60 -15.97 1.55
N ILE A 287 7.51 -15.35 0.78
CA ILE A 287 7.15 -14.71 -0.50
C ILE A 287 6.60 -15.72 -1.50
N VAL A 288 7.21 -16.91 -1.61
CA VAL A 288 6.74 -17.96 -2.54
C VAL A 288 5.43 -18.58 -2.08
N GLN A 289 5.19 -18.66 -0.76
CA GLN A 289 3.92 -19.16 -0.22
C GLN A 289 2.76 -18.17 -0.43
N ARG A 290 3.06 -16.88 -0.56
CA ARG A 290 2.08 -15.81 -0.80
C ARG A 290 1.74 -15.65 -2.29
N LEU A 291 2.67 -15.97 -3.19
CA LEU A 291 2.50 -15.93 -4.65
C LEU A 291 1.70 -17.14 -5.15
#